data_AF-A0A1H0MXS1-F1
#
_entry.id   AF-A0A1H0MXS1-F1
#
_cell.length_a   1.000
_cell.length_b   1.000
_cell.length_c   1.000
_cell.angle_alpha   90.00
_cell.angle_beta   90.00
_cell.angle_gamma   90.00
#
_symmetry.space_group_name_H-M   'P 1'
#
loop_
_entity.id
_entity.type
_entity.pdbx_description
1 polymer ?
#
loop_
_entity_poly.entity_id
_entity_poly.type
_entity_poly.pdbx_seq_one_letter_code
_entity_poly.pdbx_strand_id
1 'polypeptide(L)' 'MKDEIRSMASAVLSEVLRIPVSADHNIYRSNTEQWDSLKHLELILLLEEEFHVRFSAEQVANINCLEDIVGILGGDK' A
#
# COMPACT_ATOMS: atom_id res chain seq x y z
N MET A 1 -15.91 4.46 2.46
CA MET A 1 -15.24 3.98 1.24
C MET A 1 -13.75 4.31 1.24
N LYS A 2 -13.29 5.57 1.08
CA LYS A 2 -11.84 5.88 1.16
C LYS A 2 -11.23 5.53 2.53
N ASP A 3 -11.94 5.79 3.63
CA ASP A 3 -11.49 5.42 4.98
C ASP A 3 -11.38 3.90 5.19
N GLU A 4 -12.28 3.12 4.59
CA GLU A 4 -12.26 1.65 4.66
C GLU A 4 -11.08 1.09 3.87
N ILE A 5 -10.86 1.58 2.64
CA ILE A 5 -9.70 1.23 1.81
C ILE A 5 -8.40 1.56 2.56
N ARG A 6 -8.34 2.73 3.19
CA ARG A 6 -7.17 3.16 3.97
C ARG A 6 -6.92 2.25 5.17
N SER A 7 -7.96 1.90 5.90
CA SER A 7 -7.86 0.97 7.03
C SER A 7 -7.33 -0.40 6.58
N MET A 8 -7.90 -0.96 5.51
CA MET A 8 -7.46 -2.23 4.94
C MET A 8 -6.01 -2.15 4.43
N ALA A 9 -5.67 -1.16 3.60
CA ALA A 9 -4.32 -1.00 3.08
C ALA A 9 -3.26 -0.82 4.18
N SER A 10 -3.60 -0.13 5.28
CA SER A 10 -2.71 0.00 6.44
C SER A 10 -2.49 -1.33 7.18
N ALA A 11 -3.48 -2.22 7.19
CA ALA A 11 -3.35 -3.56 7.76
C ALA A 11 -2.40 -4.43 6.92
N VAL A 12 -2.55 -4.41 5.59
CA VAL A 12 -1.64 -5.11 4.66
C VAL A 12 -0.21 -4.62 4.80
N LEU A 13 -0.02 -3.30 4.84
CA LEU A 13 1.29 -2.70 5.09
C LEU A 13 1.87 -3.17 6.42
N SER A 14 1.06 -3.20 7.48
CA SER A 14 1.52 -3.67 8.80
C SER A 14 1.97 -5.13 8.77
N GLU A 15 1.23 -5.99 8.06
CA GLU A 15 1.55 -7.41 7.90
C GLU A 15 2.85 -7.62 7.11
N VAL A 16 2.96 -6.98 5.94
CA VAL A 16 4.09 -7.15 5.03
C VAL A 16 5.37 -6.56 5.61
N LEU A 17 5.29 -5.34 6.15
CA LEU A 17 6.44 -4.63 6.72
C LEU A 17 6.79 -5.09 8.14
N ARG A 18 5.91 -5.87 8.79
CA ARG A 18 6.06 -6.35 10.17
C ARG A 18 6.30 -5.23 11.19
N ILE A 19 5.65 -4.09 10.96
CA ILE A 19 5.66 -2.92 11.83
C ILE A 19 4.24 -2.37 11.97
N PRO A 20 3.89 -1.70 13.08
CA PRO A 20 2.58 -1.08 13.19
C PRO A 20 2.46 0.11 12.23
N VAL A 21 1.49 0.05 11.32
CA VAL A 21 1.12 1.16 10.44
C VAL A 21 -0.30 1.60 10.80
N SER A 22 -0.44 2.87 11.21
CA SER A 22 -1.76 3.44 11.49
C SER A 22 -2.40 3.94 10.20
N ALA A 23 -3.71 3.76 10.05
CA ALA A 23 -4.48 4.38 8.98
C ALA A 23 -4.43 5.92 9.02
N ASP A 24 -4.25 6.52 10.20
CA ASP A 24 -4.25 7.98 10.37
C ASP A 24 -2.95 8.66 9.91
N HIS A 25 -1.88 7.90 9.74
CA HIS A 25 -0.57 8.42 9.39
C HIS A 25 -0.13 7.91 8.01
N ASN A 26 0.44 8.81 7.21
CA ASN A 26 1.08 8.38 5.99
C ASN A 26 2.48 7.82 6.30
N ILE A 27 2.81 6.69 5.67
CA ILE A 27 4.11 6.05 5.75
C ILE A 27 4.75 6.10 4.39
N TYR A 28 6.04 6.45 4.35
CA TYR A 28 6.79 6.61 3.10
C TYR A 28 7.85 5.53 2.99
N ARG A 29 7.94 4.91 1.83
CA ARG A 29 8.97 3.93 1.48
C ARG A 29 10.38 4.46 1.70
N SER A 30 10.63 5.73 1.37
CA SER A 30 11.94 6.37 1.55
C SER A 30 12.39 6.46 3.01
N ASN A 31 11.43 6.48 3.95
CA ASN A 31 11.69 6.70 5.38
C ASN A 31 11.46 5.42 6.20
N THR A 32 11.16 4.30 5.53
CA THR A 32 10.81 3.04 6.19
C THR A 32 11.78 1.97 5.71
N GLU A 33 12.78 1.64 6.54
CA GLU A 33 13.81 0.66 6.18
C GLU A 33 13.23 -0.73 5.88
N GLN A 34 12.12 -1.09 6.52
CA GLN A 34 11.43 -2.36 6.30
C GLN A 34 10.74 -2.42 4.94
N TRP A 35 10.53 -1.28 4.28
CA TRP A 35 9.88 -1.20 2.97
C TRP A 35 10.89 -1.25 1.83
N ASP A 36 11.63 -2.35 1.77
CA ASP A 36 12.57 -2.63 0.67
C ASP A 36 11.86 -3.03 -0.64
N SER A 37 12.64 -3.30 -1.69
CA SER A 37 12.10 -3.71 -3.00
C SER A 37 11.36 -5.05 -2.97
N LEU A 38 11.76 -5.99 -2.11
CA LEU A 38 11.09 -7.29 -2.01
C LEU A 38 9.75 -7.13 -1.29
N LYS A 39 9.74 -6.41 -0.16
CA LYS A 39 8.53 -6.07 0.59
C LYS A 39 7.58 -5.22 -0.21
N HIS A 40 8.08 -4.35 -1.08
CA HIS A 40 7.25 -3.62 -2.01
C HIS A 40 6.52 -4.56 -2.98
N LEU A 41 7.19 -5.54 -3.60
CA LEU A 41 6.51 -6.51 -4.47
C LEU A 41 5.52 -7.41 -3.71
N GLU A 42 5.89 -7.89 -2.53
CA GLU A 42 5.00 -8.67 -1.65
C GLU A 42 3.73 -7.89 -1.30
N LEU A 43 3.87 -6.61 -0.96
CA LEU A 43 2.75 -5.69 -0.70
C LEU A 43 1.82 -5.58 -1.91
N ILE A 44 2.38 -5.38 -3.11
CA ILE A 44 1.56 -5.28 -4.33
C ILE A 44 0.76 -6.55 -4.55
N LEU A 45 1.39 -7.72 -4.45
CA LEU A 45 0.71 -9.01 -4.66
C LEU A 45 -0.44 -9.20 -3.66
N LEU A 46 -0.22 -8.87 -2.39
CA LEU A 46 -1.24 -9.02 -1.35
C LEU A 46 -2.40 -8.04 -1.55
N LEU A 47 -2.12 -6.80 -1.96
CA LEU A 47 -3.15 -5.82 -2.33
C LEU A 47 -3.96 -6.25 -3.56
N GLU A 48 -3.32 -6.82 -4.58
CA GLU A 48 -4.02 -7.37 -5.75
C GLU A 48 -4.99 -8.48 -5.37
N GLU A 49 -4.55 -9.39 -4.49
CA GLU A 49 -5.37 -10.50 -4.00
C GLU A 49 -6.55 -10.00 -3.14
N GLU A 50 -6.30 -9.13 -2.16
CA GLU A 50 -7.33 -8.66 -1.24
C GLU A 50 -8.38 -7.77 -1.89
N PHE A 51 -7.97 -6.89 -2.81
CA PHE A 51 -8.88 -5.95 -3.47
C PHE A 51 -9.40 -6.48 -4.82
N HIS A 52 -8.95 -7.67 -5.24
CA HIS A 52 -9.27 -8.25 -6.55
C HIS A 52 -8.94 -7.30 -7.72
N VAL A 53 -7.81 -6.61 -7.63
CA VAL A 53 -7.33 -5.65 -8.64
C VAL A 53 -6.04 -6.14 -9.30
N ARG A 54 -5.63 -5.46 -10.37
CA ARG A 54 -4.29 -5.61 -10.95
C ARG A 54 -3.64 -4.24 -11.08
N PHE A 55 -2.46 -4.06 -10.50
CA PHE A 55 -1.66 -2.86 -10.68
C PHE A 55 -0.85 -2.95 -11.96
N SER A 56 -0.80 -1.85 -12.71
CA SER A 56 0.14 -1.72 -13.82
C SER A 56 1.57 -1.51 -13.30
N ALA A 57 2.58 -1.79 -14.13
CA ALA A 57 3.97 -1.54 -13.75
C ALA A 57 4.23 -0.07 -13.40
N GLU A 58 3.52 0.87 -14.04
CA GLU A 58 3.58 2.29 -13.74
C GLU A 58 2.99 2.60 -12.36
N GLN A 59 1.83 2.02 -12.03
CA GLN A 59 1.21 2.18 -10.71
C GLN A 59 2.10 1.62 -9.61
N VAL A 60 2.67 0.42 -9.82
CA VAL A 60 3.63 -0.17 -8.88
C VAL A 60 4.81 0.75 -8.64
N ALA A 61 5.42 1.29 -9.71
CA ALA A 61 6.55 2.21 -9.60
C ALA A 61 6.20 3.52 -8.86
N ASN A 62 4.94 3.96 -8.95
CA ASN A 62 4.45 5.20 -8.34
C ASN A 62 4.00 5.03 -6.88
N ILE A 63 3.83 3.80 -6.38
CA ILE A 63 3.48 3.56 -4.97
C ILE A 63 4.70 3.82 -4.07
N ASN A 64 4.68 4.95 -3.39
CA ASN A 64 5.72 5.37 -2.45
C ASN A 64 5.20 5.57 -1.03
N CYS A 65 3.88 5.67 -0.87
CA CYS A 65 3.25 5.85 0.43
C CYS A 65 1.85 5.22 0.51
N LEU A 66 1.26 5.20 1.71
CA LEU A 66 -0.09 4.68 1.94
C LEU A 66 -1.13 5.48 1.13
N GLU A 67 -0.97 6.79 1.02
CA GLU A 67 -1.89 7.64 0.25
C GLU A 67 -1.93 7.27 -1.24
N ASP A 68 -0.80 6.88 -1.85
CA ASP A 68 -0.76 6.46 -3.25
C ASP A 68 -1.64 5.20 -3.47
N ILE A 69 -1.55 4.24 -2.55
CA ILE A 69 -2.34 3.01 -2.57
C ILE A 69 -3.83 3.34 -2.48
N VAL A 70 -4.20 4.19 -1.52
CA VAL A 70 -5.60 4.59 -1.32
C VAL A 70 -6.13 5.40 -2.50
N GLY A 71 -5.32 6.24 -3.12
CA GLY A 71 -5.69 7.00 -4.31
C GLY A 71 -6.02 6.08 -5.49
N ILE A 72 -5.12 5.12 -5.77
CA ILE A 72 -5.28 4.16 -6.85
C ILE A 72 -6.52 3.27 -6.63
N LEU A 73 -6.68 2.70 -5.43
CA LEU A 73 -7.81 1.83 -5.09
C LEU A 73 -9.13 2.60 -4.96
N GLY A 74 -9.07 3.86 -4.56
CA GLY A 74 -10.22 4.75 -4.40
C GLY A 74 -10.75 5.33 -5.72
N GLY A 75 -10.08 5.06 -6.85
CA GLY A 75 -10.51 5.51 -8.18
C GLY A 75 -10.20 6.98 -8.50
N ASP A 76 -9.31 7.63 -7.75
CA ASP A 76 -8.72 8.91 -8.16
C ASP A 76 -7.68 8.58 -9.25
N LYS A 77 -8.10 8.70 -10.50
CA LYS A 77 -7.31 8.38 -11.69
C LYS A 77 -6.62 9.62 -12.24
#